data_AF-A0A423I2H4-F1
#
_entry.id   AF-A0A423I2H4-F1
#
_cell.length_a   1.000
_cell.length_b   1.000
_cell.length_c   1.000
_cell.angle_alpha   90.00
_cell.angle_beta   90.00
_cell.angle_gamma   90.00
#
_symmetry.space_group_name_H-M   'P 1'
#
loop_
_entity.id
_entity.type
_entity.pdbx_description
1 polymer ?
#
loop_
_entity_poly.entity_id
_entity_poly.type
_entity_poly.pdbx_seq_one_letter_code
_entity_poly.pdbx_strand_id
1 'polypeptide(L)'
;MEDLNIDRVRAILHAKVSGRGIDVDKVYINGAQPPDNQLVTYSQTLVWAFFLRLQDGEVPYFEGEHLGIFSEAYTFDPQYRFKGLEFDEVNGLGENMAKIFLAESVM
;
A
#
# COMPACT_ATOMS: atom_id res chain seq x y z
N MET A 1 6.10 -13.04 19.51
CA MET A 1 5.46 -12.05 18.63
C MET A 1 6.44 -10.97 18.30
N GLU A 2 6.56 -10.64 17.03
CA GLU A 2 7.45 -9.60 16.55
C GLU A 2 6.56 -8.36 16.35
N ASP A 3 6.71 -7.31 17.15
CA ASP A 3 5.75 -6.19 17.22
C ASP A 3 5.57 -5.48 15.86
N LEU A 4 4.31 -5.21 15.50
CA LEU A 4 3.97 -4.39 14.35
C LEU A 4 4.51 -2.97 14.55
N ASN A 5 5.38 -2.54 13.65
CA ASN A 5 5.81 -1.15 13.55
C ASN A 5 6.09 -0.79 12.08
N ILE A 6 6.10 0.50 11.80
CA ILE A 6 6.26 0.99 10.44
C ILE A 6 7.61 0.63 9.81
N ASP A 7 8.70 0.64 10.56
CA ASP A 7 10.03 0.35 10.03
C ASP A 7 10.13 -1.10 9.55
N ARG A 8 9.42 -2.02 10.21
CA ARG A 8 9.33 -3.43 9.80
C ARG A 8 8.45 -3.61 8.57
N VAL A 9 7.31 -2.93 8.49
CA VAL A 9 6.49 -2.91 7.27
C VAL A 9 7.33 -2.40 6.09
N ARG A 10 8.07 -1.30 6.27
CA ARG A 10 8.99 -0.76 5.26
C ARG A 10 10.05 -1.76 4.86
N ALA A 11 10.75 -2.38 5.83
CA ALA A 11 11.82 -3.32 5.56
C ALA A 11 11.33 -4.54 4.77
N ILE A 12 10.16 -5.10 5.12
CA ILE A 12 9.56 -6.23 4.41
C ILE A 12 9.18 -5.83 2.98
N LEU A 13 8.49 -4.71 2.79
CA LEU A 13 8.11 -4.23 1.46
C LEU A 13 9.36 -3.97 0.60
N HIS A 14 10.34 -3.23 1.14
CA HIS A 14 11.59 -2.96 0.45
C HIS A 14 12.31 -4.24 0.04
N ALA A 15 12.43 -5.24 0.93
CA ALA A 15 13.05 -6.53 0.60
C ALA A 15 12.33 -7.26 -0.55
N LYS A 16 11.01 -7.10 -0.68
CA LYS A 16 10.23 -7.76 -1.74
C LYS A 16 10.33 -7.05 -3.09
N VAL A 17 10.51 -5.73 -3.12
CA VAL A 17 10.41 -4.96 -4.37
C VAL A 17 11.69 -4.25 -4.80
N SER A 18 12.69 -4.13 -3.93
CA SER A 18 13.95 -3.41 -4.19
C SER A 18 14.76 -3.97 -5.37
N GLY A 19 14.63 -5.27 -5.69
CA GLY A 19 15.26 -5.86 -6.88
C GLY A 19 14.81 -5.24 -8.22
N ARG A 20 13.72 -4.47 -8.22
CA ARG A 20 13.21 -3.72 -9.37
C ARG A 20 13.52 -2.21 -9.31
N GLY A 21 14.29 -1.76 -8.32
CA GLY A 21 14.58 -0.33 -8.10
C GLY A 21 13.40 0.48 -7.55
N ILE A 22 12.41 -0.19 -6.95
CA ILE A 22 11.21 0.45 -6.41
C ILE A 22 11.49 0.97 -5.00
N ASP A 23 11.31 2.27 -4.81
CA ASP A 23 11.39 2.95 -3.51
C ASP A 23 9.97 3.02 -2.88
N VAL A 24 9.73 2.19 -1.87
CA VAL A 24 8.42 2.00 -1.25
C VAL A 24 7.91 3.23 -0.48
N ASP A 25 8.80 4.16 -0.11
CA ASP A 25 8.42 5.43 0.52
C ASP A 25 8.04 6.50 -0.52
N LYS A 26 8.29 6.25 -1.82
CA LYS A 26 7.94 7.11 -2.96
C LYS A 26 6.86 6.52 -3.86
N VAL A 27 6.23 5.43 -3.42
CA VAL A 27 5.04 4.87 -4.06
C VAL A 27 3.85 5.20 -3.20
N TYR A 28 2.82 5.76 -3.81
CA TYR A 28 1.61 6.22 -3.13
C TYR A 28 0.40 5.44 -3.60
N ILE A 29 -0.50 5.11 -2.68
CA ILE A 29 -1.87 4.74 -2.99
C ILE A 29 -2.71 6.00 -2.85
N ASN A 30 -3.20 6.51 -3.97
CA ASN A 30 -4.11 7.66 -3.99
C ASN A 30 -5.52 7.19 -4.28
N GLY A 31 -6.49 7.84 -3.65
CA GLY A 31 -7.92 7.64 -3.86
C GLY A 31 -8.61 8.95 -4.17
N ALA A 32 -9.37 8.98 -5.26
CA ALA A 32 -10.14 10.14 -5.67
C ALA A 32 -11.64 9.95 -5.40
N GLN A 33 -12.36 11.06 -5.24
CA GLN A 33 -13.81 11.05 -5.08
C GLN A 33 -14.49 10.84 -6.44
N PRO A 34 -15.33 9.80 -6.60
CA PRO A 34 -16.15 9.63 -7.80
C PRO A 34 -17.22 10.74 -7.92
N PRO A 35 -17.76 11.02 -9.13
CA PRO A 35 -17.46 10.37 -10.41
C PRO A 35 -16.31 11.02 -11.20
N ASP A 36 -15.94 12.25 -10.90
CA ASP A 36 -15.01 13.02 -11.75
C ASP A 36 -13.54 12.87 -11.37
N ASN A 37 -13.23 12.18 -10.26
CA ASN A 37 -11.89 11.93 -9.73
C ASN A 37 -10.99 13.19 -9.62
N GLN A 38 -11.59 14.39 -9.63
CA GLN A 38 -10.87 15.67 -9.57
C GLN A 38 -10.34 15.96 -8.17
N LEU A 39 -10.95 15.37 -7.14
CA LEU A 39 -10.56 15.57 -5.75
C LEU A 39 -9.94 14.28 -5.19
N VAL A 40 -8.64 14.33 -4.91
CA VAL A 40 -7.94 13.25 -4.21
C VAL A 40 -8.18 13.39 -2.71
N THR A 41 -8.89 12.43 -2.12
CA THR A 41 -9.28 12.43 -0.70
C THR A 41 -8.47 11.46 0.14
N TYR A 42 -7.79 10.51 -0.50
CA TYR A 42 -6.88 9.56 0.13
C TYR A 42 -5.53 9.61 -0.57
N SER A 43 -4.45 9.66 0.20
CA SER A 43 -3.07 9.63 -0.33
C SER A 43 -2.14 9.15 0.78
N GLN A 44 -1.62 7.94 0.64
CA GLN A 44 -0.69 7.37 1.61
C GLN A 44 0.46 6.69 0.88
N THR A 45 1.67 6.71 1.46
CA THR A 45 2.74 5.86 0.93
C THR A 45 2.34 4.40 1.04
N LEU A 46 2.89 3.53 0.18
CA LEU A 46 2.63 2.09 0.21
C LEU A 46 2.91 1.51 1.61
N VAL A 47 4.00 1.97 2.23
CA VAL A 47 4.38 1.62 3.60
C VAL A 47 3.29 2.01 4.60
N TRP A 48 2.82 3.27 4.56
CA TRP A 48 1.84 3.76 5.51
C TRP A 48 0.47 3.11 5.31
N ALA A 49 0.05 2.91 4.05
CA ALA A 49 -1.19 2.23 3.72
C ALA A 49 -1.25 0.80 4.27
N PHE A 50 -0.14 0.06 4.19
CA PHE A 50 -0.04 -1.28 4.78
C PHE A 50 -0.06 -1.24 6.29
N PHE A 51 0.74 -0.34 6.87
CA PHE A 51 0.84 -0.21 8.32
C PHE A 51 -0.51 0.08 8.96
N LEU A 52 -1.30 1.01 8.41
CA LEU A 52 -2.65 1.34 8.92
C LEU A 52 -3.58 0.13 8.89
N ARG A 53 -3.67 -0.59 7.77
CA ARG A 53 -4.52 -1.79 7.66
C ARG A 53 -4.14 -2.86 8.67
N LEU A 54 -2.84 -3.15 8.79
CA LEU A 54 -2.34 -4.13 9.76
C LEU A 54 -2.56 -3.67 11.21
N GLN A 55 -2.45 -2.37 11.48
CA GLN A 55 -2.71 -1.78 12.79
C GLN A 55 -4.18 -1.93 13.19
N ASP A 56 -5.09 -1.84 12.22
CA ASP A 56 -6.52 -2.09 12.40
C ASP A 56 -6.87 -3.59 12.47
N GLY A 57 -5.87 -4.47 12.40
CA GLY A 57 -6.08 -5.92 12.39
C GLY A 57 -6.63 -6.46 11.06
N GLU A 58 -6.54 -5.68 9.99
CA GLU A 58 -7.04 -6.00 8.67
C GLU A 58 -5.91 -6.45 7.74
N VAL A 59 -6.26 -7.31 6.78
CA VAL A 59 -5.36 -7.65 5.67
C VAL A 59 -5.28 -6.44 4.72
N PRO A 60 -4.10 -5.89 4.41
CA PRO A 60 -3.97 -4.83 3.42
C PRO A 60 -4.52 -5.28 2.06
N TYR A 61 -5.58 -4.61 1.63
CA TYR A 61 -6.25 -4.89 0.37
C TYR A 61 -6.76 -3.59 -0.25
N PHE A 62 -6.46 -3.39 -1.53
CA PHE A 62 -6.73 -2.17 -2.28
C PHE A 62 -7.32 -2.54 -3.64
N GLU A 63 -8.49 -1.98 -3.97
CA GLU A 63 -9.17 -2.21 -5.24
C GLU A 63 -10.08 -1.03 -5.60
N GLY A 64 -10.61 -1.04 -6.82
CA GLY A 64 -11.61 -0.09 -7.29
C GLY A 64 -11.05 1.01 -8.19
N GLU A 65 -11.88 1.47 -9.12
CA GLU A 65 -11.51 2.46 -10.17
C GLU A 65 -11.11 3.84 -9.62
N HIS A 66 -11.51 4.12 -8.38
CA HIS A 66 -11.23 5.37 -7.69
C HIS A 66 -9.90 5.34 -6.92
N LEU A 67 -9.23 4.19 -6.84
CA LEU A 67 -7.88 4.05 -6.29
C LEU A 67 -6.84 3.89 -7.40
N GLY A 68 -5.58 4.16 -7.06
CA GLY A 68 -4.47 3.58 -7.79
C GLY A 68 -3.12 3.96 -7.25
N ILE A 69 -2.10 3.47 -7.94
CA ILE A 69 -0.71 3.55 -7.50
C ILE A 69 0.00 4.67 -8.27
N PHE A 70 0.72 5.53 -7.55
CA PHE A 70 1.35 6.73 -8.09
C PHE A 70 2.77 6.93 -7.56
N SER A 71 3.58 7.66 -8.31
CA SER A 71 4.90 8.13 -7.86
C SER A 71 4.83 9.43 -7.06
N GLU A 72 3.67 10.08 -7.01
CA GLU A 72 3.44 11.36 -6.34
C GLU A 72 2.20 11.29 -5.46
N ALA A 73 2.21 12.05 -4.37
CA ALA A 73 1.09 12.17 -3.45
C ALA A 73 -0.03 13.05 -4.03
N TYR A 74 -1.27 12.88 -3.54
CA TYR A 74 -2.41 13.76 -3.81
C TYR A 74 -2.69 14.04 -5.29
N THR A 75 -2.45 13.06 -6.17
CA THR A 75 -2.73 13.19 -7.60
C THR A 75 -3.49 11.98 -8.15
N PHE A 76 -4.34 12.24 -9.14
CA PHE A 76 -4.95 11.19 -9.96
C PHE A 76 -4.58 11.33 -11.45
N ASP A 77 -3.59 12.17 -11.75
CA ASP A 77 -3.12 12.41 -13.10
C ASP A 77 -2.42 11.16 -13.67
N PRO A 78 -2.84 10.67 -14.86
CA PRO A 78 -2.24 9.52 -15.52
C PRO A 78 -0.71 9.59 -15.68
N GLN A 79 -0.12 10.79 -15.77
CA GLN A 79 1.33 10.93 -15.95
C GLN A 79 2.15 10.45 -14.74
N TYR A 80 1.57 10.50 -13.55
CA TYR A 80 2.22 10.06 -12.30
C TYR A 80 1.84 8.62 -11.92
N ARG A 81 1.07 7.91 -12.76
CA ARG A 81 0.73 6.50 -12.51
C ARG A 81 2.00 5.67 -12.42
N PHE A 82 2.13 4.94 -11.33
CA PHE A 82 3.26 4.08 -11.09
C PHE A 82 3.03 2.74 -11.78
N LYS A 83 3.91 2.39 -12.73
CA LYS A 83 3.80 1.16 -13.55
C LYS A 83 4.61 -0.02 -13.02
N GLY A 84 5.31 0.16 -11.89
CA GLY A 84 6.18 -0.87 -11.33
C GLY A 84 5.46 -1.91 -10.46
N LEU A 85 4.20 -1.65 -10.11
CA LEU A 85 3.35 -2.49 -9.26
C LEU A 85 1.90 -2.40 -9.76
N GLU A 86 1.19 -3.51 -9.65
CA GLU A 86 -0.25 -3.60 -9.85
C GLU A 86 -0.93 -3.99 -8.53
N PHE A 87 -2.22 -3.69 -8.38
CA PHE A 87 -2.93 -3.98 -7.13
C PHE A 87 -2.95 -5.46 -6.76
N ASP A 88 -3.04 -6.38 -7.73
CA ASP A 88 -2.96 -7.82 -7.46
C ASP A 88 -1.66 -8.20 -6.73
N GLU A 89 -0.54 -7.63 -7.16
CA GLU A 89 0.74 -7.86 -6.51
C GLU A 89 0.79 -7.21 -5.12
N VAL A 90 0.32 -5.97 -5.01
CA VAL A 90 0.25 -5.26 -3.74
C VAL A 90 -0.60 -6.04 -2.73
N ASN A 91 -1.78 -6.51 -3.12
CA ASN A 91 -2.68 -7.28 -2.28
C ASN A 91 -2.06 -8.62 -1.88
N GLY A 92 -1.34 -9.29 -2.79
CA GLY A 92 -0.57 -10.49 -2.46
C GLY A 92 0.56 -10.24 -1.44
N LEU A 93 1.21 -9.08 -1.47
CA LEU A 93 2.15 -8.66 -0.42
C LEU A 93 1.42 -8.42 0.91
N GLY A 94 0.23 -7.82 0.86
CA GLY A 94 -0.63 -7.58 2.02
C GLY A 94 -1.02 -8.86 2.73
N GLU A 95 -1.51 -9.87 2.00
CA GLU A 95 -1.84 -11.19 2.55
C GLU A 95 -0.65 -11.88 3.22
N ASN A 96 0.53 -11.83 2.58
CA ASN A 96 1.73 -12.42 3.15
C ASN A 96 2.19 -11.70 4.41
N MET A 97 2.03 -10.38 4.45
CA MET A 97 2.39 -9.57 5.62
C MET A 97 1.40 -9.79 6.78
N ALA A 98 0.11 -9.92 6.48
CA ALA A 98 -0.92 -10.27 7.47
C ALA A 98 -0.63 -11.61 8.16
N LYS A 99 -0.11 -12.61 7.45
CA LYS A 99 0.33 -13.88 8.05
C LYS A 99 1.49 -13.72 9.05
N ILE A 100 2.25 -12.63 8.96
CA ILE A 100 3.36 -12.36 9.88
C ILE A 100 2.83 -11.65 11.14
N PHE A 101 1.94 -10.66 10.97
CA PHE A 101 1.54 -9.77 12.06
C PHE A 101 0.19 -10.12 12.71
N LEU A 102 -0.71 -10.82 12.01
CA LEU A 102 -2.07 -11.11 12.46
C LEU A 102 -2.27 -12.59 12.86
N ALA A 103 -1.31 -13.48 12.58
CA ALA A 103 -1.46 -14.92 12.72
C ALA A 103 -1.64 -15.45 14.16
N GLU A 104 -1.62 -14.58 15.17
CA GLU A 104 -1.88 -14.95 16.57
C GLU A 104 -3.00 -14.12 17.23
N SER A 105 -3.76 -13.30 16.47
CA SER A 105 -4.93 -12.57 17.01
C SER A 105 -6.19 -13.43 17.14
N VAL A 106 -6.10 -14.73 16.83
CA VAL A 106 -7.18 -15.72 16.97
C VAL A 106 -6.68 -16.89 17.82
N MET A 107 -6.45 -16.65 19.11
CA MET A 107 -6.52 -17.67 20.17
C MET A 107 -6.98 -17.03 21.48
#